data_AF-A0A2N2RGG1-F1
#
_entry.id   AF-A0A2N2RGG1-F1
#
_cell.length_a   1.000
_cell.length_b   1.000
_cell.length_c   1.000
_cell.angle_alpha   90.00
_cell.angle_beta   90.00
_cell.angle_gamma   90.00
#
_symmetry.space_group_name_H-M   'P 1'
#
loop_
_entity.id
_entity.type
_entity.pdbx_description
1 polymer ?
#
loop_
_entity_poly.entity_id
_entity_poly.type
_entity_poly.pdbx_seq_one_letter_code
_entity_poly.pdbx_strand_id
1 'polypeptide(L)'
;MKALHIHVGPRARRHLARHGLQPHDVGVIPAAAGGPKGLILGPLDRFIFGEWLTRSDHIVHLVGASIGAWRMATACLTSPAAAFERLEHDYIHQDYTLEPGQTRPSARHVSERFGESLQAFYGGRVGEVLYHPRLRLHIVTSRGRHLLGREHRIRTPLGYLGAFLANAVHRKAMGAWLERVVFSSPLPLSGGTCTPLPFATHDYRTRQIALSPANFNPALQASCSIPFLLQSMRDIPGAPPGAYWDGGITDYHLHLQYNAPATGGAPLVLYPHFQKAVVPGWLDK
;
A
#
# COMPACT_ATOMS: atom_id res chain seq x y z
N MET A 1 -1.62 3.75 30.99
CA MET A 1 -1.66 2.88 29.79
C MET A 1 -0.30 2.94 29.10
N LYS A 2 0.26 1.81 28.64
CA LYS A 2 1.41 1.84 27.72
C LYS A 2 0.87 2.11 26.31
N ALA A 3 1.36 3.15 25.65
CA ALA A 3 0.88 3.58 24.33
C ALA A 3 1.24 2.61 23.18
N LEU A 4 2.24 1.74 23.39
CA LEU A 4 2.72 0.78 22.41
C LEU A 4 2.69 -0.65 22.95
N HIS A 5 2.20 -1.58 22.15
CA HIS A 5 2.23 -3.02 22.40
C HIS A 5 3.07 -3.70 21.32
N ILE A 6 4.09 -4.45 21.74
CA ILE A 6 4.98 -5.18 20.82
C ILE A 6 4.55 -6.65 20.80
N HIS A 7 4.13 -7.11 19.63
CA HIS A 7 3.76 -8.50 19.37
C HIS A 7 4.83 -9.17 18.53
N VAL A 8 5.34 -10.32 18.98
CA VAL A 8 6.43 -11.03 18.29
C VAL A 8 6.11 -12.51 18.15
N GLY A 9 6.31 -13.03 16.94
CA GLY A 9 6.28 -14.47 16.71
C GLY A 9 7.48 -15.18 17.35
N PRO A 10 7.46 -16.53 17.46
CA PRO A 10 8.50 -17.28 18.16
C PRO A 10 9.92 -17.05 17.63
N ARG A 11 10.08 -16.87 16.32
CA ARG A 11 11.38 -16.58 15.68
C ARG A 11 11.89 -15.18 16.04
N ALA A 12 11.06 -14.15 15.87
CA ALA A 12 11.40 -12.78 16.25
C ALA A 12 11.70 -12.66 17.75
N ARG A 13 10.92 -13.32 18.62
CA ARG A 13 11.17 -13.32 20.07
C ARG A 13 12.57 -13.83 20.43
N ARG A 14 13.02 -14.92 19.79
CA ARG A 14 14.38 -15.45 20.01
C ARG A 14 15.47 -14.50 19.53
N HIS A 15 15.24 -13.82 18.41
CA HIS A 15 16.17 -12.81 17.89
C HIS A 15 16.27 -11.62 18.83
N LEU A 16 15.13 -11.03 19.21
CA LEU A 16 15.08 -9.85 20.08
C LEU A 16 15.65 -10.12 21.47
N ALA A 17 15.49 -11.33 22.01
CA ALA A 17 16.09 -11.71 23.28
C ALA A 17 17.62 -11.70 23.27
N ARG A 18 18.25 -11.83 22.10
CA ARG A 18 19.72 -11.85 21.94
C ARG A 18 20.29 -10.51 21.48
N HIS A 19 19.60 -9.83 20.57
CA HIS A 19 20.15 -8.65 19.87
C HIS A 19 19.40 -7.35 20.19
N GLY A 20 18.25 -7.44 20.86
CA GLY A 20 17.28 -6.35 20.94
C GLY A 20 16.57 -6.13 19.61
N LEU A 21 15.82 -5.03 19.50
CA LEU A 21 15.23 -4.58 18.24
C LEU A 21 16.15 -3.52 17.62
N GLN A 22 16.90 -3.91 16.59
CA GLN A 22 17.85 -3.03 15.91
C GLN A 22 17.35 -2.67 14.51
N PRO A 23 17.64 -1.45 14.00
CA PRO A 23 17.22 -1.05 12.66
C PRO A 23 17.85 -1.92 11.57
N HIS A 24 19.10 -2.37 11.73
CA HIS A 24 19.79 -3.25 10.78
C HIS A 24 19.13 -4.63 10.61
N ASP A 25 18.28 -5.05 11.55
CA ASP A 25 17.59 -6.35 11.47
C ASP A 25 16.27 -6.28 10.70
N VAL A 26 15.77 -5.08 10.37
CA VAL A 26 14.47 -4.91 9.72
C VAL A 26 14.61 -4.92 8.20
N GLY A 27 14.13 -5.98 7.56
CA GLY A 27 14.17 -6.12 6.10
C GLY A 27 12.91 -5.64 5.39
N VAL A 28 11.76 -5.67 6.07
CA VAL A 28 10.46 -5.29 5.51
C VAL A 28 9.66 -4.48 6.51
N ILE A 29 9.01 -3.43 6.03
CA ILE A 29 8.01 -2.66 6.75
C ILE A 29 6.71 -2.66 5.94
N PRO A 30 5.74 -3.55 6.26
CA PRO A 30 4.42 -3.47 5.69
C PRO A 30 3.57 -2.39 6.37
N ALA A 31 2.64 -1.81 5.61
CA ALA A 31 1.71 -0.81 6.08
C ALA A 31 0.29 -1.15 5.60
N ALA A 32 -0.57 -1.48 6.57
CA ALA A 32 -1.94 -1.90 6.37
C ALA A 32 -2.80 -0.85 5.66
N ALA A 33 -3.79 -1.31 4.90
CA ALA A 33 -4.94 -0.49 4.54
C ALA A 33 -5.79 -0.20 5.78
N GLY A 34 -6.58 0.88 5.73
CA GLY A 34 -7.37 1.31 6.89
C GLY A 34 -7.96 2.71 6.83
N GLY A 35 -7.78 3.43 5.72
CA GLY A 35 -8.19 4.82 5.57
C GLY A 35 -7.63 5.70 6.69
N PRO A 36 -8.45 6.54 7.36
CA PRO A 36 -7.95 7.47 8.38
C PRO A 36 -7.30 6.78 9.58
N LYS A 37 -7.55 5.48 9.82
CA LYS A 37 -6.90 4.73 10.91
C LYS A 37 -5.38 4.72 10.79
N GLY A 38 -4.83 4.82 9.58
CA GLY A 38 -3.39 4.86 9.37
C GLY A 38 -2.73 6.11 9.95
N LEU A 39 -3.46 7.22 10.07
CA LEU A 39 -2.92 8.50 10.53
C LEU A 39 -2.50 8.48 12.01
N ILE A 40 -3.11 7.61 12.83
CA ILE A 40 -2.71 7.46 14.24
C ILE A 40 -1.25 7.01 14.38
N LEU A 41 -0.68 6.41 13.33
CA LEU A 41 0.71 5.96 13.30
C LEU A 41 1.68 7.07 12.89
N GLY A 42 1.20 8.27 12.59
CA GLY A 42 2.00 9.40 12.14
C GLY A 42 3.23 9.73 13.00
N PRO A 43 3.10 9.93 14.32
CA PRO A 43 4.25 10.11 15.20
C PRO A 43 5.24 8.92 15.18
N LEU A 44 4.72 7.70 15.04
CA LEU A 44 5.55 6.50 14.96
C LEU A 44 6.29 6.43 13.62
N ASP A 45 5.66 6.83 12.52
CA ASP A 45 6.30 6.89 11.20
C ASP A 45 7.41 7.95 11.16
N ARG A 46 7.17 9.12 11.75
CA ARG A 46 8.20 10.17 11.90
C ARG A 46 9.41 9.65 12.65
N PHE A 47 9.19 8.96 13.77
CA PHE A 47 10.28 8.33 14.53
C PHE A 47 10.99 7.23 13.73
N ILE A 48 10.24 6.30 13.12
CA ILE A 48 10.83 5.17 12.38
C ILE A 48 11.66 5.67 11.21
N PHE A 49 11.10 6.50 10.33
CA PHE A 49 11.74 6.86 9.07
C PHE A 49 12.63 8.10 9.17
N GLY A 50 12.33 9.02 10.08
CA GLY A 50 13.10 10.25 10.30
C GLY A 50 14.29 10.08 11.24
N GLU A 51 14.25 9.12 12.17
CA GLU A 51 15.28 8.98 13.21
C GLU A 51 15.83 7.56 13.33
N TRP A 52 14.98 6.59 13.66
CA TRP A 52 15.43 5.27 14.10
C TRP A 52 16.05 4.44 12.97
N LEU A 53 15.36 4.35 11.83
CA LEU A 53 15.83 3.59 10.67
C LEU A 53 17.02 4.27 10.01
N THR A 54 17.25 5.58 10.20
CA THR A 54 18.41 6.28 9.59
C THR A 54 19.76 5.76 10.08
N ARG A 55 19.76 4.98 11.18
CA ARG A 55 20.92 4.33 11.78
C ARG A 55 21.33 3.02 11.08
N SER A 56 20.76 2.73 9.92
CA SER A 56 21.13 1.60 9.05
C SER A 56 21.27 2.06 7.60
N ASP A 57 21.99 1.29 6.79
CA ASP A 57 22.28 1.60 5.38
C ASP A 57 21.78 0.52 4.40
N HIS A 58 21.33 -0.61 4.92
CA HIS A 58 20.83 -1.73 4.13
C HIS A 58 19.47 -1.43 3.47
N ILE A 59 19.14 -2.25 2.46
CA ILE A 59 17.87 -2.14 1.74
C ILE A 59 16.70 -2.55 2.65
N VAL A 60 15.65 -1.74 2.65
CA VAL A 60 14.39 -2.03 3.36
C VAL A 60 13.22 -1.95 2.40
N HIS A 61 12.42 -3.02 2.36
CA HIS A 61 11.23 -3.06 1.51
C HIS A 61 10.02 -2.48 2.24
N LEU A 62 9.35 -1.53 1.60
CA LEU A 62 8.15 -0.88 2.12
C LEU A 62 6.95 -1.37 1.31
N VAL A 63 6.08 -2.17 1.92
CA VAL A 63 4.91 -2.76 1.24
C VAL A 63 3.66 -2.07 1.76
N GLY A 64 2.87 -1.47 0.88
CA GLY A 64 1.70 -0.71 1.31
C GLY A 64 0.48 -0.95 0.44
N ALA A 65 -0.69 -0.90 1.08
CA ALA A 65 -1.99 -0.85 0.43
C ALA A 65 -2.80 0.34 0.99
N SER A 66 -3.58 1.01 0.14
CA SER A 66 -4.40 2.15 0.56
C SER A 66 -3.57 3.23 1.26
N ILE A 67 -4.06 3.81 2.36
CA ILE A 67 -3.30 4.75 3.20
C ILE A 67 -1.91 4.23 3.57
N GLY A 68 -1.72 2.91 3.70
CA GLY A 68 -0.42 2.30 3.95
C GLY A 68 0.55 2.51 2.79
N ALA A 69 0.08 2.42 1.54
CA ALA A 69 0.88 2.75 0.36
C ALA A 69 1.30 4.23 0.35
N TRP A 70 0.40 5.14 0.71
CA TRP A 70 0.72 6.57 0.80
C TRP A 70 1.77 6.83 1.89
N ARG A 71 1.61 6.23 3.07
CA ARG A 71 2.60 6.33 4.15
C ARG A 71 3.98 5.83 3.71
N MET A 72 4.05 4.67 3.06
CA MET A 72 5.31 4.09 2.59
C MET A 72 5.94 4.90 1.45
N ALA A 73 5.15 5.48 0.54
CA ALA A 73 5.67 6.39 -0.47
C ALA A 73 6.23 7.68 0.14
N THR A 74 5.58 8.21 1.19
CA THR A 74 6.02 9.40 1.93
C THR A 74 7.33 9.16 2.67
N ALA A 75 7.53 7.94 3.21
CA ALA A 75 8.79 7.54 3.83
C ALA A 75 10.01 7.64 2.91
N CYS A 76 9.80 7.56 1.59
CA CYS A 76 10.87 7.65 0.58
C CYS A 76 11.21 9.09 0.15
N LEU A 77 10.69 10.13 0.80
CA LEU A 77 11.05 11.51 0.50
C LEU A 77 12.29 11.95 1.30
N THR A 78 13.06 12.93 0.81
CA THR A 78 14.33 13.39 1.41
C THR A 78 14.19 13.98 2.83
N SER A 79 12.96 14.30 3.28
CA SER A 79 12.66 14.75 4.64
C SER A 79 11.38 14.08 5.14
N PRO A 80 11.45 12.77 5.48
CA PRO A 80 10.26 11.97 5.69
C PRO A 80 9.46 12.47 6.89
N ALA A 81 10.11 12.96 7.96
CA ALA A 81 9.42 13.49 9.12
C ALA A 81 8.46 14.64 8.77
N ALA A 82 8.97 15.71 8.14
CA ALA A 82 8.15 16.84 7.69
C ALA A 82 7.11 16.43 6.62
N ALA A 83 7.45 15.47 5.76
CA ALA A 83 6.52 14.96 4.76
C ALA A 83 5.34 14.20 5.39
N PHE A 84 5.58 13.44 6.47
CA PHE A 84 4.51 12.80 7.25
C PHE A 84 3.63 13.83 7.96
N GLU A 85 4.20 14.90 8.54
CA GLU A 85 3.40 15.98 9.13
C GLU A 85 2.49 16.64 8.10
N ARG A 86 3.03 16.92 6.92
CA ARG A 86 2.22 17.44 5.80
C ARG A 86 1.15 16.43 5.39
N LEU A 87 1.47 15.14 5.29
CA LEU A 87 0.49 14.11 4.93
C LEU A 87 -0.66 14.07 5.94
N GLU A 88 -0.35 14.09 7.24
CA GLU A 88 -1.35 14.14 8.31
C GLU A 88 -2.21 15.40 8.20
N HIS A 89 -1.57 16.57 8.06
CA HIS A 89 -2.23 17.86 7.92
C HIS A 89 -3.16 17.88 6.69
N ASP A 90 -2.64 17.60 5.51
CA ASP A 90 -3.37 17.68 4.24
C ASP A 90 -4.50 16.66 4.18
N TYR A 91 -4.32 15.46 4.77
CA TYR A 91 -5.39 14.46 4.84
C TYR A 91 -6.52 14.90 5.77
N ILE A 92 -6.20 15.46 6.94
CA ILE A 92 -7.21 15.90 7.93
C ILE A 92 -7.99 17.12 7.42
N HIS A 93 -7.34 18.01 6.69
CA HIS A 93 -7.95 19.24 6.16
C HIS A 93 -8.54 19.08 4.75
N GLN A 94 -8.74 17.84 4.27
CA GLN A 94 -9.47 17.63 3.02
C GLN A 94 -10.92 18.09 3.16
N ASP A 95 -11.32 19.00 2.27
CA ASP A 95 -12.69 19.45 2.15
C ASP A 95 -13.22 19.13 0.74
N TYR A 96 -14.43 18.58 0.69
CA TYR A 96 -15.12 18.25 -0.56
C TYR A 96 -16.38 19.10 -0.64
N THR A 97 -16.31 20.18 -1.40
CA THR A 97 -17.46 21.07 -1.61
C THR A 97 -18.59 20.29 -2.27
N LEU A 98 -19.77 20.32 -1.65
CA LEU A 98 -20.96 19.68 -2.17
C LEU A 98 -21.67 20.59 -3.16
N GLU A 99 -22.07 20.05 -4.31
CA GLU A 99 -22.95 20.75 -5.23
C GLU A 99 -24.32 21.01 -4.56
N PRO A 100 -25.00 22.12 -4.87
CA PRO A 100 -26.33 22.42 -4.31
C PRO A 100 -27.30 21.25 -4.47
N GLY A 101 -27.92 20.84 -3.35
CA GLY A 101 -28.88 19.72 -3.32
C GLY A 101 -28.25 18.33 -3.17
N GLN A 102 -26.92 18.20 -3.10
CA GLN A 102 -26.24 16.94 -2.81
C GLN A 102 -25.92 16.81 -1.32
N THR A 103 -26.06 15.58 -0.79
CA THR A 103 -25.71 15.26 0.61
C THR A 103 -24.34 14.60 0.75
N ARG A 104 -23.70 14.23 -0.37
CA ARG A 104 -22.39 13.55 -0.44
C ARG A 104 -21.68 13.91 -1.75
N PRO A 105 -20.34 13.98 -1.77
CA PRO A 105 -19.60 14.23 -3.00
C PRO A 105 -19.73 13.04 -3.95
N SER A 106 -19.74 13.29 -5.26
CA SER A 106 -19.74 12.22 -6.26
C SER A 106 -18.39 11.49 -6.29
N ALA A 107 -18.39 10.19 -6.60
CA ALA A 107 -17.16 9.40 -6.70
C ALA A 107 -16.15 9.98 -7.71
N ARG A 108 -16.65 10.60 -8.79
CA ARG A 108 -15.83 11.34 -9.76
C ARG A 108 -15.13 12.52 -9.11
N HIS A 109 -15.88 13.36 -8.40
CA HIS A 109 -15.33 14.54 -7.73
C HIS A 109 -14.27 14.15 -6.67
N VAL A 110 -14.55 13.11 -5.87
CA VAL A 110 -13.59 12.60 -4.88
C VAL A 110 -12.32 12.09 -5.57
N SER A 111 -12.45 11.33 -6.66
CA SER A 111 -11.31 10.84 -7.44
C SER A 111 -10.48 11.96 -8.07
N GLU A 112 -11.11 12.97 -8.66
CA GLU A 112 -10.43 14.12 -9.27
C GLU A 112 -9.62 14.89 -8.21
N ARG A 113 -10.25 15.26 -7.09
CA ARG A 113 -9.59 15.96 -5.97
C ARG A 113 -8.47 15.16 -5.32
N PHE A 114 -8.65 13.85 -5.21
CA PHE A 114 -7.61 12.98 -4.69
C PHE A 114 -6.41 12.90 -5.64
N GLY A 115 -6.65 12.80 -6.95
CA GLY A 115 -5.58 12.86 -7.96
C GLY A 115 -4.81 14.19 -7.94
N GLU A 116 -5.51 15.31 -7.83
CA GLU A 116 -4.90 16.64 -7.65
C GLU A 116 -4.04 16.71 -6.38
N SER A 117 -4.53 16.17 -5.27
CA SER A 117 -3.80 16.12 -3.99
C SER A 117 -2.51 15.31 -4.12
N LEU A 118 -2.53 14.16 -4.81
CA LEU A 118 -1.32 13.38 -5.06
C LEU A 118 -0.33 14.14 -5.95
N GLN A 119 -0.81 14.86 -6.98
CA GLN A 119 0.04 15.69 -7.83
C GLN A 119 0.64 16.87 -7.05
N ALA A 120 -0.13 17.53 -6.18
CA ALA A 120 0.37 18.59 -5.31
C ALA A 120 1.34 18.06 -4.25
N PHE A 121 1.20 16.80 -3.85
CA PHE A 121 2.08 16.19 -2.84
C PHE A 121 3.41 15.74 -3.42
N TYR A 122 3.39 15.04 -4.56
CA TYR A 122 4.55 14.38 -5.17
C TYR A 122 5.08 15.04 -6.45
N GLY A 123 4.39 16.03 -7.00
CA GLY A 123 4.81 16.74 -8.21
C GLY A 123 6.25 17.25 -8.08
N GLY A 124 7.09 16.96 -9.08
CA GLY A 124 8.52 17.28 -9.06
C GLY A 124 9.39 16.40 -8.16
N ARG A 125 8.81 15.55 -7.31
CA ARG A 125 9.52 14.76 -6.29
C ARG A 125 9.38 13.25 -6.45
N VAL A 126 8.63 12.77 -7.44
CA VAL A 126 8.46 11.32 -7.73
C VAL A 126 9.81 10.60 -7.84
N GLY A 127 10.83 11.26 -8.39
CA GLY A 127 12.18 10.69 -8.48
C GLY A 127 12.80 10.31 -7.13
N GLU A 128 12.52 11.06 -6.06
CA GLU A 128 12.97 10.73 -4.70
C GLU A 128 12.44 9.36 -4.27
N VAL A 129 11.18 9.07 -4.60
CA VAL A 129 10.51 7.82 -4.24
C VAL A 129 11.01 6.65 -5.08
N LEU A 130 11.10 6.85 -6.40
CA LEU A 130 11.45 5.76 -7.32
C LEU A 130 12.90 5.33 -7.19
N TYR A 131 13.79 6.29 -6.96
CA TYR A 131 15.23 6.07 -6.96
C TYR A 131 15.85 6.25 -5.57
N HIS A 132 15.05 6.10 -4.52
CA HIS A 132 15.55 6.17 -3.15
C HIS A 132 16.73 5.19 -2.96
N PRO A 133 17.85 5.59 -2.32
CA PRO A 133 19.06 4.75 -2.27
C PRO A 133 18.83 3.39 -1.61
N ARG A 134 18.09 3.35 -0.49
CA ARG A 134 17.87 2.12 0.30
C ARG A 134 16.42 1.62 0.42
N LEU A 135 15.41 2.49 0.39
CA LEU A 135 14.01 2.10 0.55
C LEU A 135 13.46 1.62 -0.80
N ARG A 136 12.74 0.51 -0.79
CA ARG A 136 12.12 -0.08 -1.98
C ARG A 136 10.62 -0.14 -1.80
N LEU A 137 9.90 0.71 -2.50
CA LEU A 137 8.45 0.82 -2.39
C LEU A 137 7.77 -0.29 -3.20
N HIS A 138 6.72 -0.86 -2.63
CA HIS A 138 5.81 -1.81 -3.25
C HIS A 138 4.36 -1.39 -2.99
N ILE A 139 3.72 -0.77 -3.99
CA ILE A 139 2.32 -0.34 -3.94
C ILE A 139 1.44 -1.50 -4.38
N VAL A 140 0.59 -1.99 -3.48
CA VAL A 140 -0.38 -3.05 -3.77
C VAL A 140 -1.67 -2.43 -4.30
N THR A 141 -2.18 -2.97 -5.41
CA THR A 141 -3.47 -2.61 -6.01
C THR A 141 -4.25 -3.89 -6.36
N SER A 142 -5.55 -3.76 -6.56
CA SER A 142 -6.42 -4.86 -6.96
C SER A 142 -7.02 -4.60 -8.34
N ARG A 143 -6.61 -5.37 -9.35
CA ARG A 143 -7.13 -5.28 -10.72
C ARG A 143 -8.35 -6.17 -10.90
N GLY A 144 -9.43 -5.62 -11.43
CA GLY A 144 -10.63 -6.37 -11.77
C GLY A 144 -10.47 -7.28 -13.00
N ARG A 145 -11.15 -8.43 -12.96
CA ARG A 145 -11.24 -9.40 -14.06
C ARG A 145 -12.71 -9.60 -14.46
N HIS A 146 -12.93 -10.03 -15.70
CA HIS A 146 -14.26 -10.34 -16.23
C HIS A 146 -15.26 -9.18 -16.05
N LEU A 147 -16.29 -9.34 -15.20
CA LEU A 147 -17.27 -8.30 -14.91
C LEU A 147 -16.64 -7.06 -14.26
N LEU A 148 -15.56 -7.25 -13.50
CA LEU A 148 -14.81 -6.18 -12.84
C LEU A 148 -13.72 -5.56 -13.74
N GLY A 149 -13.50 -6.09 -14.94
CA GLY A 149 -12.46 -5.58 -15.85
C GLY A 149 -12.67 -4.13 -16.29
N ARG A 150 -13.90 -3.62 -16.17
CA ARG A 150 -14.27 -2.23 -16.42
C ARG A 150 -15.32 -1.80 -15.40
N GLU A 151 -15.16 -0.58 -14.88
CA GLU A 151 -16.15 0.00 -13.99
C GLU A 151 -17.48 0.25 -14.71
N HIS A 152 -18.58 -0.22 -14.12
CA HIS A 152 -19.92 -0.11 -14.67
C HIS A 152 -20.97 -0.15 -13.55
N ARG A 153 -22.01 0.68 -13.67
CA ARG A 153 -23.07 0.83 -12.65
C ARG A 153 -23.73 -0.49 -12.21
N ILE A 154 -23.81 -1.47 -13.11
CA ILE A 154 -24.43 -2.79 -12.84
C ILE A 154 -23.39 -3.91 -12.67
N ARG A 155 -22.37 -3.95 -13.54
CA ARG A 155 -21.43 -5.09 -13.55
C ARG A 155 -20.47 -5.03 -12.37
N THR A 156 -20.14 -3.83 -11.89
CA THR A 156 -19.24 -3.66 -10.74
C THR A 156 -19.88 -4.18 -9.45
N PRO A 157 -21.11 -3.80 -9.06
CA PRO A 157 -21.79 -4.43 -7.93
C PRO A 157 -21.91 -5.95 -8.04
N LEU A 158 -22.34 -6.47 -9.20
CA LEU A 158 -22.47 -7.92 -9.40
C LEU A 158 -21.13 -8.65 -9.33
N GLY A 159 -20.07 -8.05 -9.88
CA GLY A 159 -18.72 -8.61 -9.81
C GLY A 159 -18.17 -8.63 -8.39
N TYR A 160 -18.40 -7.59 -7.60
CA TYR A 160 -17.99 -7.56 -6.19
C TYR A 160 -18.82 -8.52 -5.32
N LEU A 161 -20.11 -8.68 -5.60
CA LEU A 161 -20.94 -9.71 -4.97
C LEU A 161 -20.39 -11.11 -5.28
N GLY A 162 -20.05 -11.39 -6.54
CA GLY A 162 -19.40 -12.64 -6.93
C GLY A 162 -18.05 -12.86 -6.24
N ALA A 163 -17.23 -11.80 -6.13
CA ALA A 163 -15.96 -11.86 -5.42
C ALA A 163 -16.14 -12.13 -3.92
N PHE A 164 -17.14 -11.52 -3.28
CA PHE A 164 -17.49 -11.75 -1.88
C PHE A 164 -17.93 -13.19 -1.63
N LEU A 165 -18.87 -13.71 -2.44
CA LEU A 165 -19.32 -15.09 -2.34
C LEU A 165 -18.19 -16.09 -2.57
N ALA A 166 -17.31 -15.82 -3.54
CA ALA A 166 -16.13 -16.64 -3.80
C ALA A 166 -15.14 -16.62 -2.62
N ASN A 167 -14.91 -15.46 -2.00
CA ASN A 167 -14.05 -15.32 -0.82
C ASN A 167 -14.59 -16.11 0.38
N ALA A 168 -15.91 -16.08 0.59
CA ALA A 168 -16.59 -16.80 1.68
C ALA A 168 -16.44 -18.33 1.56
N VAL A 169 -16.42 -18.86 0.33
CA VAL A 169 -16.19 -20.29 0.08
C VAL A 169 -14.71 -20.63 0.19
N HIS A 170 -13.86 -19.94 -0.56
CA HIS A 170 -12.41 -20.16 -0.56
C HIS A 170 -11.67 -18.92 -1.06
N ARG A 171 -10.86 -18.29 -0.21
CA ARG A 171 -10.10 -17.06 -0.54
C ARG A 171 -9.38 -17.10 -1.89
N LYS A 172 -8.73 -18.21 -2.25
CA LYS A 172 -8.02 -18.32 -3.54
C LYS A 172 -8.95 -18.21 -4.76
N ALA A 173 -10.24 -18.52 -4.61
CA ALA A 173 -11.24 -18.38 -5.67
C ALA A 173 -11.51 -16.91 -6.03
N MET A 174 -11.22 -15.97 -5.11
CA MET A 174 -11.27 -14.53 -5.41
C MET A 174 -10.28 -14.16 -6.54
N GLY A 175 -9.24 -14.97 -6.79
CA GLY A 175 -8.31 -14.80 -7.92
C GLY A 175 -8.97 -14.90 -9.31
N ALA A 176 -10.19 -15.45 -9.40
CA ALA A 176 -11.00 -15.41 -10.61
C ALA A 176 -11.52 -13.99 -10.91
N TRP A 177 -11.82 -13.21 -9.88
CA TRP A 177 -12.47 -11.88 -9.99
C TRP A 177 -11.49 -10.73 -9.90
N LEU A 178 -10.45 -10.89 -9.10
CA LEU A 178 -9.47 -9.87 -8.79
C LEU A 178 -8.06 -10.44 -8.92
N GLU A 179 -7.11 -9.58 -9.27
CA GLU A 179 -5.69 -9.90 -9.40
C GLU A 179 -4.89 -8.88 -8.60
N ARG A 180 -3.97 -9.36 -7.76
CA ARG A 180 -3.04 -8.49 -7.03
C ARG A 180 -2.03 -7.95 -8.03
N VAL A 181 -1.95 -6.63 -8.18
CA VAL A 181 -0.91 -5.99 -9.00
C VAL A 181 -0.06 -5.12 -8.09
N VAL A 182 1.22 -5.44 -8.01
CA VAL A 182 2.18 -4.79 -7.12
C VAL A 182 3.13 -3.94 -7.95
N PHE A 183 3.02 -2.62 -7.82
CA PHE A 183 3.93 -1.67 -8.47
C PHE A 183 5.15 -1.47 -7.57
N SER A 184 6.33 -1.87 -8.05
CA SER A 184 7.55 -1.97 -7.24
C SER A 184 8.64 -1.03 -7.73
N SER A 185 9.45 -0.46 -6.82
CA SER A 185 10.58 0.40 -7.18
C SER A 185 11.44 -0.22 -8.28
N PRO A 186 11.79 0.56 -9.32
CA PRO A 186 12.62 0.07 -10.42
C PRO A 186 14.03 -0.27 -9.91
N LEU A 187 14.72 -1.17 -10.61
CA LEU A 187 16.14 -1.38 -10.40
C LEU A 187 16.93 -0.33 -11.19
N PRO A 188 17.87 0.43 -10.59
CA PRO A 188 18.52 1.60 -11.21
C PRO A 188 19.27 1.36 -12.53
N LEU A 189 19.45 0.11 -12.96
CA LEU A 189 20.28 -0.25 -14.12
C LEU A 189 19.67 -1.32 -15.02
N SER A 190 18.38 -1.61 -14.88
CA SER A 190 17.76 -2.75 -15.53
C SER A 190 16.52 -2.31 -16.30
N GLY A 191 16.61 -2.28 -17.64
CA GLY A 191 15.59 -1.75 -18.56
C GLY A 191 14.19 -2.36 -18.38
N GLY A 192 13.44 -1.86 -17.40
CA GLY A 192 12.08 -2.29 -17.07
C GLY A 192 11.95 -3.37 -15.99
N THR A 193 13.04 -3.80 -15.33
CA THR A 193 12.92 -4.73 -14.19
C THR A 193 12.77 -3.97 -12.87
N CYS A 194 12.19 -4.63 -11.88
CA CYS A 194 11.93 -4.05 -10.58
C CYS A 194 12.47 -4.92 -9.45
N THR A 195 12.56 -4.32 -8.28
CA THR A 195 13.04 -4.99 -7.06
C THR A 195 12.16 -6.22 -6.76
N PRO A 196 12.72 -7.40 -6.48
CA PRO A 196 11.94 -8.59 -6.15
C PRO A 196 10.96 -8.36 -4.99
N LEU A 197 9.81 -9.06 -5.02
CA LEU A 197 8.84 -8.99 -3.93
C LEU A 197 9.42 -9.61 -2.65
N PRO A 198 9.24 -8.96 -1.48
CA PRO A 198 9.72 -9.48 -0.20
C PRO A 198 8.74 -10.51 0.41
N PHE A 199 7.82 -11.07 -0.39
CA PHE A 199 6.80 -12.01 0.06
C PHE A 199 6.43 -13.01 -1.05
N ALA A 200 5.87 -14.15 -0.65
CA ALA A 200 5.44 -15.19 -1.58
C ALA A 200 4.11 -14.86 -2.27
N THR A 201 3.92 -15.35 -3.50
CA THR A 201 2.77 -15.02 -4.37
C THR A 201 1.91 -16.22 -4.78
N HIS A 202 2.01 -17.34 -4.08
CA HIS A 202 1.30 -18.59 -4.39
C HIS A 202 -0.11 -18.66 -3.78
N ASP A 203 -0.46 -17.68 -2.95
CA ASP A 203 -1.75 -17.53 -2.29
C ASP A 203 -2.80 -16.93 -3.22
N TYR A 204 -2.38 -16.05 -4.13
CA TYR A 204 -3.25 -15.21 -4.92
C TYR A 204 -2.62 -14.88 -6.27
N ARG A 205 -3.44 -14.75 -7.32
CA ARG A 205 -2.92 -14.34 -8.64
C ARG A 205 -2.25 -12.97 -8.50
N THR A 206 -0.95 -12.94 -8.74
CA THR A 206 -0.13 -11.75 -8.50
C THR A 206 0.65 -11.40 -9.76
N ARG A 207 0.69 -10.11 -10.08
CA ARG A 207 1.60 -9.51 -11.05
C ARG A 207 2.45 -8.46 -10.38
N GLN A 208 3.67 -8.32 -10.84
CA GLN A 208 4.57 -7.27 -10.42
C GLN A 208 4.89 -6.38 -11.62
N ILE A 209 4.80 -5.07 -11.43
CA ILE A 209 5.07 -4.05 -12.46
C ILE A 209 6.12 -3.08 -11.91
N ALA A 210 7.06 -2.67 -12.75
CA ALA A 210 8.03 -1.64 -12.35
C ALA A 210 7.34 -0.27 -12.24
N LEU A 211 7.61 0.42 -11.14
CA LEU A 211 7.22 1.82 -10.99
C LEU A 211 8.04 2.69 -11.95
N SER A 212 7.37 3.68 -12.51
CA SER A 212 7.92 4.71 -13.39
C SER A 212 7.25 6.05 -13.07
N PRO A 213 7.82 7.18 -13.51
CA PRO A 213 7.16 8.47 -13.35
C PRO A 213 5.74 8.49 -13.93
N ALA A 214 5.49 7.75 -15.02
CA ALA A 214 4.21 7.69 -15.70
C ALA A 214 3.12 6.90 -14.94
N ASN A 215 3.50 5.97 -14.07
CA ASN A 215 2.54 5.10 -13.38
C ASN A 215 2.51 5.26 -11.84
N PHE A 216 3.44 6.01 -11.26
CA PHE A 216 3.50 6.21 -9.80
C PHE A 216 2.20 6.79 -9.23
N ASN A 217 1.79 7.98 -9.69
CA ASN A 217 0.56 8.61 -9.20
C ASN A 217 -0.69 7.77 -9.51
N PRO A 218 -0.87 7.21 -10.73
CA PRO A 218 -1.98 6.31 -11.01
C PRO A 218 -2.01 5.05 -10.14
N ALA A 219 -0.86 4.43 -9.85
CA ALA A 219 -0.78 3.26 -8.99
C ALA A 219 -1.11 3.59 -7.53
N LEU A 220 -0.60 4.71 -7.02
CA LEU A 220 -0.90 5.18 -5.67
C LEU A 220 -2.38 5.55 -5.53
N GLN A 221 -2.93 6.25 -6.53
CA GLN A 221 -4.35 6.59 -6.58
C GLN A 221 -5.23 5.34 -6.60
N ALA A 222 -4.90 4.36 -7.45
CA ALA A 222 -5.58 3.09 -7.51
C ALA A 222 -5.56 2.37 -6.16
N SER A 223 -4.39 2.34 -5.49
CA SER A 223 -4.23 1.69 -4.19
C SER A 223 -5.15 2.26 -3.11
N CYS A 224 -5.61 3.50 -3.25
CA CYS A 224 -6.55 4.16 -2.33
C CYS A 224 -7.99 4.29 -2.89
N SER A 225 -8.28 3.73 -4.07
CA SER A 225 -9.58 3.87 -4.72
C SER A 225 -10.56 2.81 -4.20
N ILE A 226 -11.28 3.14 -3.13
CA ILE A 226 -12.27 2.25 -2.52
C ILE A 226 -13.50 2.14 -3.44
N PRO A 227 -13.99 0.92 -3.75
CA PRO A 227 -15.17 0.74 -4.59
C PRO A 227 -16.37 1.54 -4.10
N PHE A 228 -17.10 2.13 -5.04
CA PHE A 228 -18.31 2.95 -4.82
C PHE A 228 -18.07 4.31 -4.14
N LEU A 229 -16.92 4.55 -3.52
CA LEU A 229 -16.54 5.84 -2.94
C LEU A 229 -15.65 6.65 -3.89
N LEU A 230 -14.71 5.98 -4.55
CA LEU A 230 -13.88 6.54 -5.61
C LEU A 230 -14.09 5.77 -6.91
N GLN A 231 -13.75 6.37 -8.04
CA GLN A 231 -13.65 5.68 -9.32
C GLN A 231 -12.36 4.84 -9.39
N SER A 232 -12.42 3.77 -10.16
CA SER A 232 -11.23 2.97 -10.49
C SER A 232 -10.26 3.75 -11.36
N MET A 233 -8.96 3.46 -11.17
CA MET A 233 -7.96 3.86 -12.14
C MET A 233 -7.99 2.89 -13.32
N ARG A 234 -8.03 3.42 -14.54
CA ARG A 234 -8.08 2.61 -15.76
C ARG A 234 -6.73 2.64 -16.46
N ASP A 235 -6.33 1.49 -16.99
CA ASP A 235 -5.24 1.34 -17.95
C ASP A 235 -3.94 2.03 -17.49
N ILE A 236 -3.54 1.75 -16.24
CA ILE A 236 -2.33 2.30 -15.63
C ILE A 236 -1.11 2.01 -16.53
N PRO A 237 -0.27 3.01 -16.87
CA PRO A 237 0.85 2.81 -17.79
C PRO A 237 1.80 1.68 -17.38
N GLY A 238 2.13 0.82 -18.33
CA GLY A 238 2.98 -0.36 -18.13
C GLY A 238 2.30 -1.55 -17.44
N ALA A 239 1.06 -1.39 -16.98
CA ALA A 239 0.26 -2.47 -16.39
C ALA A 239 -0.74 -3.04 -17.40
N PRO A 240 -1.24 -4.27 -17.21
CA PRO A 240 -2.30 -4.81 -18.05
C PRO A 240 -3.55 -3.92 -18.11
N PRO A 241 -4.28 -3.83 -19.23
CA PRO A 241 -5.47 -2.98 -19.33
C PRO A 241 -6.57 -3.41 -18.35
N GLY A 242 -7.39 -2.47 -17.90
CA GLY A 242 -8.54 -2.73 -17.02
C GLY A 242 -8.68 -1.76 -15.85
N ALA A 243 -9.67 -2.04 -15.00
CA ALA A 243 -9.95 -1.26 -13.80
C ALA A 243 -9.13 -1.73 -12.58
N TYR A 244 -8.50 -0.77 -11.91
CA TYR A 244 -7.68 -0.94 -10.72
C TYR A 244 -8.31 -0.23 -9.54
N TRP A 245 -8.32 -0.93 -8.41
CA TRP A 245 -8.96 -0.53 -7.16
C TRP A 245 -8.00 -0.68 -5.98
N ASP A 246 -8.49 -0.27 -4.80
CA ASP A 246 -7.75 -0.27 -3.54
C ASP A 246 -7.12 -1.65 -3.27
N GLY A 247 -5.81 -1.67 -2.99
CA GLY A 247 -5.07 -2.90 -2.73
C GLY A 247 -5.54 -3.64 -1.47
N GLY A 248 -6.18 -2.93 -0.56
CA GLY A 248 -6.77 -3.49 0.64
C GLY A 248 -7.94 -4.44 0.35
N ILE A 249 -8.54 -4.39 -0.85
CA ILE A 249 -9.55 -5.37 -1.25
C ILE A 249 -8.94 -6.78 -1.20
N THR A 250 -7.76 -6.96 -1.79
CA THR A 250 -7.05 -8.25 -1.77
C THR A 250 -6.19 -8.42 -0.53
N ASP A 251 -5.61 -7.35 0.02
CA ASP A 251 -4.53 -7.41 1.02
C ASP A 251 -4.70 -6.37 2.15
N TYR A 252 -5.85 -6.38 2.82
CA TYR A 252 -6.25 -5.34 3.78
C TYR A 252 -5.22 -5.09 4.88
N HIS A 253 -4.80 -6.11 5.62
CA HIS A 253 -3.68 -6.00 6.57
C HIS A 253 -2.43 -6.72 6.07
N LEU A 254 -2.24 -6.87 4.75
CA LEU A 254 -1.02 -7.43 4.17
C LEU A 254 -0.55 -8.72 4.90
N HIS A 255 -1.49 -9.64 5.16
CA HIS A 255 -1.22 -10.92 5.83
C HIS A 255 -0.51 -11.86 4.85
N LEU A 256 0.76 -11.57 4.59
CA LEU A 256 1.57 -12.18 3.56
C LEU A 256 2.67 -13.06 4.18
N GLN A 257 3.11 -14.05 3.42
CA GLN A 257 4.28 -14.83 3.79
C GLN A 257 5.55 -14.07 3.37
N TYR A 258 6.06 -13.23 4.26
CA TYR A 258 7.29 -12.49 4.05
C TYR A 258 8.52 -13.40 4.05
N ASN A 259 9.43 -13.14 3.10
CA ASN A 259 10.60 -13.96 2.84
C ASN A 259 11.88 -13.18 3.14
N ALA A 260 12.49 -13.43 4.29
CA ALA A 260 13.77 -12.84 4.71
C ALA A 260 14.96 -13.02 3.73
N PRO A 261 15.02 -14.04 2.84
CA PRO A 261 16.11 -14.10 1.86
C PRO A 261 16.08 -12.96 0.84
N ALA A 262 14.90 -12.39 0.54
CA ALA A 262 14.77 -11.28 -0.39
C ALA A 262 15.25 -9.93 0.20
N THR A 263 15.48 -9.86 1.51
CA THR A 263 15.79 -8.62 2.25
C THR A 263 17.27 -8.45 2.58
N GLY A 264 18.16 -9.09 1.82
CA GLY A 264 19.61 -8.97 2.03
C GLY A 264 20.11 -9.49 3.38
N GLY A 265 19.35 -10.40 4.02
CA GLY A 265 19.74 -11.04 5.29
C GLY A 265 19.13 -10.43 6.55
N ALA A 266 18.45 -9.28 6.46
CA ALA A 266 17.74 -8.68 7.59
C ALA A 266 16.50 -9.53 7.98
N PRO A 267 16.46 -10.15 9.17
CA PRO A 267 15.53 -11.25 9.46
C PRO A 267 14.14 -10.82 9.93
N LEU A 268 13.92 -9.54 10.24
CA LEU A 268 12.69 -9.05 10.87
C LEU A 268 11.78 -8.32 9.88
N VAL A 269 10.48 -8.52 10.08
CA VAL A 269 9.40 -7.70 9.53
C VAL A 269 8.89 -6.81 10.66
N LEU A 270 9.07 -5.50 10.53
CA LEU A 270 8.54 -4.53 11.49
C LEU A 270 7.20 -4.03 10.97
N TYR A 271 6.11 -4.33 11.66
CA TYR A 271 4.76 -3.98 11.20
C TYR A 271 4.06 -2.99 12.14
N PRO A 272 4.26 -1.67 11.95
CA PRO A 272 3.47 -0.65 12.64
C PRO A 272 1.99 -0.80 12.29
N HIS A 273 1.14 -1.01 13.31
CA HIS A 273 -0.28 -1.31 13.11
C HIS A 273 -1.16 -0.62 14.15
N PHE A 274 -2.36 -0.21 13.74
CA PHE A 274 -3.38 0.44 14.57
C PHE A 274 -4.34 -0.54 15.27
N GLN A 275 -4.11 -1.85 15.20
CA GLN A 275 -4.94 -2.86 15.88
C GLN A 275 -4.17 -4.15 16.19
N LYS A 276 -4.71 -4.98 17.09
CA LYS A 276 -4.06 -6.19 17.60
C LYS A 276 -4.05 -7.37 16.61
N ALA A 277 -5.09 -7.49 15.78
CA ALA A 277 -5.28 -8.63 14.88
C ALA A 277 -5.02 -8.25 13.42
N VAL A 278 -4.45 -9.16 12.64
CA VAL A 278 -4.24 -9.00 11.20
C VAL A 278 -5.34 -9.77 10.48
N VAL A 279 -6.09 -9.12 9.58
CA VAL A 279 -7.10 -9.80 8.75
C VAL A 279 -6.63 -9.80 7.29
N PRO A 280 -6.78 -10.91 6.55
CA PRO A 280 -6.13 -11.03 5.25
C PRO A 280 -6.61 -10.02 4.19
N GLY A 281 -7.92 -9.84 4.01
CA GLY A 281 -8.52 -9.01 2.96
C GLY A 281 -9.72 -8.21 3.47
N TRP A 282 -10.19 -7.26 2.67
CA TRP A 282 -11.26 -6.36 3.09
C TRP A 282 -12.59 -7.10 3.25
N LEU A 283 -12.82 -8.12 2.42
CA LEU A 283 -14.01 -8.97 2.41
C LEU A 283 -14.04 -10.00 3.55
N ASP A 284 -13.00 -10.05 4.40
CA ASP A 284 -12.96 -10.89 5.61
C ASP A 284 -13.33 -10.11 6.89
N LYS A 285 -13.69 -8.83 6.76
CA LYS A 285 -14.31 -8.06 7.83
C LYS A 285 -15.78 -8.44 7.99
#